data_AF-A0A9P5YHX4-F1
#
_entry.id   AF-A0A9P5YHX4-F1
#
_cell.length_a   1.000
_cell.length_b   1.000
_cell.length_c   1.000
_cell.angle_alpha   90.00
_cell.angle_beta   90.00
_cell.angle_gamma   90.00
#
_symmetry.space_group_name_H-M   'P 1'
#
loop_
_entity.id
_entity.type
_entity.pdbx_description
1 polymer ?
#
loop_
_entity_poly.entity_id
_entity_poly.type
_entity_poly.pdbx_seq_one_letter_code
_entity_poly.pdbx_strand_id
1 'polypeptide(L)' 'AMMTTAQLPMTYWGEAALTASYLLNMTTTSTLPDGTTPFEAFYGRKPNVKHLRVFGVRCFAHVPEE' A
#
# COMPACT_ATOMS: atom_id res chain seq x y z
N ALA A 1 3.08 14.09 1.08
CA ALA A 1 4.22 13.29 1.57
C ALA A 1 4.66 12.25 0.54
N MET A 2 3.87 11.20 0.26
CA MET A 2 4.27 10.07 -0.60
C MET A 2 4.82 10.48 -2.00
N MET A 3 4.09 11.31 -2.75
CA MET A 3 4.54 11.81 -4.07
C MET A 3 5.83 12.63 -3.99
N THR A 4 5.92 13.55 -3.03
CA THR A 4 7.08 14.42 -2.83
C THR A 4 8.33 13.62 -2.43
N THR A 5 8.16 12.61 -1.56
CA THR A 5 9.25 11.72 -1.12
C THR A 5 9.74 10.83 -2.25
N ALA A 6 8.85 10.34 -3.10
CA ALA A 6 9.19 9.48 -4.24
C ALA A 6 9.77 10.26 -5.44
N GLN A 7 9.68 11.60 -5.44
CA GLN A 7 10.13 12.47 -6.54
C GLN A 7 9.56 12.06 -7.91
N LEU A 8 8.32 11.54 -7.93
CA LEU A 8 7.67 11.09 -9.15
C LEU A 8 6.87 12.23 -9.82
N PRO A 9 6.72 12.18 -11.16
CA PRO A 9 5.83 13.08 -11.89
C PRO A 9 4.39 13.02 -11.37
N MET A 10 3.64 14.12 -11.49
CA MET A 10 2.27 14.19 -11.01
C MET A 10 1.34 13.16 -11.67
N THR A 11 1.70 12.62 -12.84
CA THR A 11 0.95 11.55 -13.50
C THR A 11 0.74 10.31 -12.63
N TYR A 12 1.57 10.08 -11.61
CA TYR A 12 1.45 8.96 -10.68
C TYR A 12 0.59 9.24 -9.44
N TRP A 13 -0.09 10.39 -9.36
CA TRP A 13 -0.90 10.74 -8.19
C TRP A 13 -2.00 9.70 -7.87
N GLY A 14 -2.59 9.10 -8.91
CA GLY A 14 -3.60 8.05 -8.75
C GLY A 14 -3.03 6.80 -8.07
N GLU A 15 -1.84 6.37 -8.48
CA GLU A 15 -1.13 5.24 -7.87
C GLU A 15 -0.77 5.52 -6.40
N ALA A 16 -0.38 6.76 -6.09
CA ALA A 16 -0.13 7.17 -4.71
C ALA A 16 -1.41 7.14 -3.87
N ALA A 17 -2.54 7.60 -4.41
CA ALA A 17 -3.84 7.55 -3.74
C ALA A 17 -4.28 6.12 -3.46
N LEU A 18 -4.20 5.23 -4.46
CA LEU A 18 -4.51 3.80 -4.31
C LEU A 18 -3.62 3.12 -3.28
N THR A 19 -2.31 3.40 -3.33
CA THR A 19 -1.34 2.86 -2.35
C THR A 19 -1.67 3.33 -0.93
N ALA A 20 -1.98 4.62 -0.75
CA ALA A 20 -2.36 5.16 0.55
C ALA A 20 -3.64 4.50 1.10
N SER A 21 -4.69 4.38 0.28
CA SER A 21 -5.92 3.69 0.67
C SER A 21 -5.69 2.21 1.03
N TYR A 22 -4.84 1.52 0.26
CA TYR A 22 -4.48 0.13 0.55
C TYR A 22 -3.74 -0.02 1.89
N LEU A 23 -2.75 0.85 2.15
CA LEU A 23 -2.01 0.86 3.41
C LEU A 23 -2.91 1.18 4.62
N LEU A 24 -3.87 2.09 4.46
CA LEU A 24 -4.83 2.41 5.52
C LEU A 24 -5.68 1.19 5.93
N ASN A 25 -6.04 0.32 4.98
CA ASN A 25 -6.75 -0.91 5.31
C ASN A 25 -5.90 -1.92 6.09
N MET A 26 -4.58 -1.86 5.98
CA MET A 26 -3.65 -2.75 6.70
C MET A 26 -3.02 -2.10 7.94
N THR A 27 -3.36 -0.85 8.23
CA THR A 27 -2.86 -0.11 9.39
C THR A 27 -3.93 -0.10 10.48
N THR A 28 -3.50 -0.13 11.73
CA THR A 28 -4.41 -0.03 12.87
C THR A 28 -5.12 1.31 12.86
N THR A 29 -6.41 1.32 13.15
CA THR A 29 -7.20 2.55 13.27
C THR A 29 -7.79 2.65 14.67
N SER A 30 -7.88 3.87 15.21
CA SER A 30 -8.50 4.12 16.52
C SER A 30 -10.01 3.83 16.54
N THR A 31 -10.64 3.72 15.38
CA THR A 31 -12.06 3.39 15.24
C THR A 31 -12.35 1.93 15.58
N LEU A 32 -11.36 1.05 15.45
CA LEU A 32 -11.49 -0.38 15.75
C LEU A 32 -10.85 -0.71 17.10
N PRO A 33 -11.44 -1.64 17.87
CA PRO A 33 -10.89 -2.03 19.16
C PRO A 33 -9.57 -2.80 19.02
N ASP A 34 -8.81 -2.84 20.12
CA ASP A 34 -7.64 -3.72 20.32
C ASP A 34 -6.53 -3.59 19.26
N GLY A 35 -6.43 -2.43 18.60
CA GLY A 35 -5.44 -2.21 17.55
C GLY A 35 -5.69 -3.07 16.30
N THR A 36 -6.95 -3.42 16.04
CA THR A 36 -7.32 -4.21 14.86
C THR A 36 -7.25 -3.37 13.58
N THR A 37 -6.72 -3.96 12.51
CA THR A 37 -6.72 -3.33 11.18
C THR A 37 -8.08 -3.54 10.49
N PRO A 38 -8.52 -2.63 9.60
CA PRO A 38 -9.72 -2.86 8.79
C PRO A 38 -9.67 -4.18 7.99
N PHE A 39 -8.50 -4.57 7.51
CA PHE A 39 -8.26 -5.85 6.85
C PHE A 39 -8.55 -7.04 7.78
N GLU A 40 -8.04 -7.02 9.01
CA GLU A 40 -8.31 -8.06 10.01
C GLU A 40 -9.79 -8.15 10.35
N ALA A 41 -10.46 -7.00 10.54
CA ALA A 41 -11.89 -6.95 10.82
C ALA A 41 -12.74 -7.54 9.69
N PHE A 42 -12.33 -7.33 8.43
CA PHE A 42 -13.06 -7.81 7.27
C PHE A 42 -12.76 -9.27 6.89
N TYR A 43 -11.49 -9.69 6.96
CA TYR A 43 -11.05 -11.01 6.51
C TYR A 43 -10.79 -12.02 7.65
N GLY A 44 -10.85 -11.60 8.91
CA GLY A 44 -10.64 -12.47 10.08
C GLY A 44 -9.20 -12.97 10.25
N ARG A 45 -8.22 -12.37 9.56
CA ARG A 45 -6.80 -12.75 9.64
C ARG A 45 -5.88 -11.54 9.46
N LYS A 46 -4.65 -11.64 9.99
CA LYS A 46 -3.63 -10.59 9.86
C LYS A 46 -3.26 -10.34 8.39
N PRO A 47 -3.05 -9.07 7.97
CA PRO A 47 -2.54 -8.78 6.64
C PRO A 47 -1.11 -9.32 6.52
N ASN A 48 -0.82 -9.97 5.40
CA ASN A 48 0.57 -10.25 5.03
C ASN A 48 1.14 -8.98 4.40
N VAL A 49 2.22 -8.43 4.96
CA VAL A 49 2.86 -7.20 4.49
C VAL A 49 4.23 -7.44 3.83
N LYS A 50 4.64 -8.71 3.65
CA LYS A 50 5.96 -9.06 3.09
C LYS A 50 6.16 -8.57 1.65
N HIS A 51 5.07 -8.36 0.92
CA HIS A 51 5.09 -7.87 -0.46
C HIS A 51 5.22 -6.34 -0.55
N LEU A 52 5.06 -5.61 0.55
CA LEU A 52 5.13 -4.15 0.53
C LEU A 52 6.54 -3.65 0.19
N ARG A 53 6.57 -2.58 -0.61
CA ARG A 53 7.77 -1.86 -1.01
C ARG A 53 7.54 -0.36 -0.86
N VAL A 54 8.63 0.40 -0.75
CA VAL A 54 8.57 1.87 -0.71
C VAL A 54 7.99 2.36 -2.04
N PHE A 55 7.00 3.25 -1.96
CA PHE A 55 6.40 3.86 -3.15
C PHE A 55 7.46 4.62 -3.94
N GLY A 56 7.54 4.38 -5.25
CA GLY A 56 8.55 4.95 -6.14
C GLY A 56 9.90 4.22 -6.17
N VAL A 57 10.03 3.04 -5.56
CA VAL A 57 11.22 2.20 -5.73
C VAL A 57 11.34 1.72 -7.19
N ARG A 58 12.58 1.43 -7.63
CA ARG A 58 12.83 0.77 -8.93
C ARG A 58 12.20 -0.63 -8.93
N CYS A 59 11.47 -0.94 -9.99
CA CYS A 59 10.82 -2.23 -10.24
C CYS A 59 11.25 -2.78 -11.59
N PHE A 60 11.15 -4.10 -11.76
CA PHE A 60 11.42 -4.79 -13.03
C PHE A 60 10.12 -5.43 -13.52
N ALA A 61 9.79 -5.20 -14.79
CA ALA A 61 8.69 -5.88 -15.44
C ALA A 61 9.19 -7.21 -16.02
N HIS A 62 8.43 -8.28 -15.83
CA HIS A 62 8.69 -9.54 -16.50
C HIS A 62 8.33 -9.41 -17.99
N VAL A 63 9.28 -9.68 -18.88
CA VAL A 63 9.06 -9.76 -20.33
C VAL A 63 8.95 -11.24 -20.68
N PRO A 64 7.78 -11.74 -21.13
CA PRO A 64 7.62 -13.15 -21.52
C PRO A 64 8.55 -13.53 -22.67
N GLU A 65 9.01 -14.79 -22.69
CA GLU A 65 9.65 -15.38 -23.87
C GLU A 65 8.60 -15.61 -24.96
N GLU A 66 8.99 -15.39 -26.23
CA GLU A 66 8.15 -15.58 -27.43
C GLU A 66 7.77 -17.05 -27.68
#